data_AF-A0A1I5I9R3-F1
#
_entry.id   AF-A0A1I5I9R3-F1
#
_cell.length_a   1.000
_cell.length_b   1.000
_cell.length_c   1.000
_cell.angle_alpha   90.00
_cell.angle_beta   90.00
_cell.angle_gamma   90.00
#
_symmetry.space_group_name_H-M   'P 1'
#
loop_
_entity.id
_entity.type
_entity.pdbx_description
1 polymer ?
#
loop_
_entity_poly.entity_id
_entity_poly.type
_entity_poly.pdbx_seq_one_letter_code
_entity_poly.pdbx_strand_id
1 'polypeptide(L)'
;MGGERKKLFQIGNKGFSLVELLVGIAIIALVFGPILKNFLASARVNAKARKVQQETILAQNIVEDVKAKTILEIASTYNDNTIVHDDKTIYTKKLVQDGKNKYDVQITIDKDVYKDVNSDGDLTGYNNYKMPVINDINEMKNVIATENRETSMAISVLHNNYRWYREQRKTDTGYTVGEYSEDDIRTNLTRDIQVNIKNLSGNIEVRVEAVYTCGAVPGSGIESYVLKETDYNSDMNGIYVFYRPIIRDKVTIHKDSTITDTIDLFLVSQDTSYGIIVDNPDFVPIYNNVSLTSPLVKKETKTRLYDVTVKLFSAGADYDTAAPCVTFHIIKEE
;
A
#
# COMPACT_ATOMS: atom_id res chain seq x y z
N MET A 1 47.20 -7.90 85.66
CA MET A 1 46.53 -7.38 84.44
C MET A 1 45.03 -7.54 84.64
N GLY A 2 44.34 -6.43 84.89
CA GLY A 2 42.95 -6.38 85.33
C GLY A 2 41.98 -6.66 84.17
N GLY A 3 41.13 -7.68 84.36
CA GLY A 3 40.03 -7.95 83.45
C GLY A 3 38.90 -6.95 83.66
N GLU A 4 38.68 -6.08 82.69
CA GLU A 4 37.47 -5.27 82.58
C GLU A 4 36.26 -6.21 82.43
N ARG A 5 35.41 -6.25 83.45
CA ARG A 5 34.08 -6.84 83.32
C ARG A 5 33.25 -5.92 82.44
N LYS A 6 32.99 -6.34 81.20
CA LYS A 6 31.97 -5.74 80.32
C LYS A 6 30.65 -5.71 81.10
N LYS A 7 30.15 -4.49 81.40
CA LYS A 7 28.76 -4.31 81.84
C LYS A 7 27.85 -4.76 80.70
N LEU A 8 27.34 -5.98 80.81
CA LEU A 8 26.18 -6.43 80.04
C LEU A 8 25.08 -5.39 80.28
N PHE A 9 24.66 -4.68 79.23
CA PHE A 9 23.39 -3.97 79.26
C PHE A 9 22.33 -5.02 79.61
N GLN A 10 21.83 -4.98 80.85
CA GLN A 10 20.63 -5.70 81.21
C GLN A 10 19.55 -5.18 80.26
N ILE A 11 19.16 -6.01 79.29
CA ILE A 11 17.87 -5.87 78.63
C ILE A 11 16.88 -6.18 79.74
N GLY A 12 16.47 -5.12 80.45
CA GLY A 12 15.39 -5.24 81.41
C GLY A 12 14.20 -5.78 80.64
N ASN A 13 13.73 -6.96 81.02
CA ASN A 13 12.41 -7.48 80.63
C ASN A 13 11.33 -6.57 81.22
N LYS A 14 11.28 -5.32 80.80
CA LYS A 14 10.09 -4.48 80.93
C LYS A 14 9.09 -5.12 79.99
N GLY A 15 8.17 -5.90 80.56
CA GLY A 15 7.04 -6.42 79.81
C GLY A 15 6.36 -5.29 79.06
N PHE A 16 5.83 -5.60 77.88
CA PHE A 16 5.15 -4.64 77.02
C PHE A 16 4.09 -3.88 77.83
N SER A 17 4.13 -2.54 77.83
CA SER A 17 3.08 -1.77 78.51
C SER A 17 1.76 -1.97 77.76
N LEU A 18 0.66 -2.16 78.51
CA LEU A 18 -0.68 -2.29 77.92
C LEU A 18 -1.00 -1.10 77.00
N VAL A 19 -0.56 0.11 77.39
CA VAL A 19 -0.75 1.34 76.59
C VAL A 19 0.00 1.26 75.26
N GLU A 20 1.22 0.75 75.29
CA GLU A 20 2.07 0.61 74.10
C GLU A 20 1.46 -0.40 73.12
N LEU A 21 0.85 -1.48 73.63
CA LEU A 21 0.11 -2.46 72.83
C LEU A 21 -1.13 -1.84 72.19
N LEU A 22 -1.88 -1.06 72.97
CA LEU A 22 -3.12 -0.44 72.54
C LEU A 22 -2.85 0.61 71.44
N VAL A 23 -1.83 1.44 71.62
CA VAL A 23 -1.37 2.40 70.61
C VAL A 23 -0.86 1.69 69.36
N GLY A 24 -0.10 0.59 69.51
CA GLY A 24 0.38 -0.21 68.38
C GLY A 24 -0.77 -0.78 67.52
N ILE A 25 -1.77 -1.40 68.14
CA ILE A 25 -2.95 -1.93 67.43
C ILE A 25 -3.75 -0.81 66.79
N ALA A 26 -3.90 0.34 67.45
CA ALA A 26 -4.60 1.50 66.90
C ALA A 26 -3.91 2.04 65.64
N ILE A 27 -2.57 2.17 65.64
CA ILE A 27 -1.80 2.60 64.47
C ILE A 27 -1.90 1.55 63.34
N ILE A 28 -1.77 0.26 63.66
CA ILE A 28 -1.91 -0.82 62.67
C ILE A 28 -3.31 -0.75 62.03
N ALA A 29 -4.38 -0.64 62.81
CA ALA A 29 -5.74 -0.56 62.28
C ALA A 29 -5.95 0.66 61.37
N LEU A 30 -5.38 1.82 61.74
CA LEU A 30 -5.44 3.05 60.96
C LEU A 30 -4.75 2.88 59.60
N VAL A 31 -3.59 2.21 59.56
CA VAL A 31 -2.82 1.96 58.33
C VAL A 31 -3.40 0.82 57.49
N PHE A 32 -3.97 -0.22 58.12
CA PHE A 32 -4.46 -1.41 57.41
C PHE A 32 -5.75 -1.16 56.63
N GLY A 33 -6.61 -0.25 57.12
CA GLY A 33 -7.87 0.09 56.44
C GLY A 33 -7.69 0.52 54.98
N PRO A 34 -6.85 1.52 54.68
CA PRO A 34 -6.52 1.92 53.31
C PRO A 34 -5.84 0.80 52.48
N ILE A 35 -4.94 0.03 53.09
CA ILE A 35 -4.21 -1.05 52.39
C ILE A 35 -5.19 -2.13 51.90
N LEU A 36 -6.11 -2.58 52.75
CA LEU A 36 -7.08 -3.62 52.37
C LEU A 36 -8.01 -3.13 51.26
N LYS A 37 -8.46 -1.87 51.33
CA LYS A 37 -9.26 -1.25 50.26
C LYS A 37 -8.52 -1.24 48.93
N ASN A 38 -7.25 -0.84 48.94
CA ASN A 38 -6.40 -0.83 47.74
C ASN A 38 -6.18 -2.25 47.20
N PHE A 39 -5.95 -3.24 48.08
CA PHE A 39 -5.77 -4.63 47.67
C PHE A 39 -7.03 -5.21 47.02
N LEU A 40 -8.21 -4.95 47.59
CA LEU A 40 -9.49 -5.38 47.02
C LEU A 40 -9.77 -4.69 45.67
N ALA A 41 -9.45 -3.40 45.56
CA ALA A 41 -9.56 -2.67 44.29
C ALA A 41 -8.63 -3.29 43.23
N SER A 42 -7.36 -3.53 43.56
CA SER A 42 -6.38 -4.18 42.67
C SER A 42 -6.83 -5.58 42.26
N ALA A 43 -7.37 -6.39 43.19
CA ALA A 43 -7.88 -7.72 42.86
C ALA A 43 -9.04 -7.66 41.85
N ARG A 44 -9.97 -6.71 42.01
CA ARG A 44 -11.08 -6.49 41.06
C ARG A 44 -10.58 -6.01 39.70
N VAL A 45 -9.64 -5.06 39.69
CA VAL A 45 -9.02 -4.55 38.45
C VAL A 45 -8.29 -5.67 37.73
N ASN A 46 -7.51 -6.48 38.43
CA ASN A 46 -6.78 -7.61 37.84
C ASN A 46 -7.73 -8.66 37.26
N ALA A 47 -8.84 -8.98 37.94
CA ALA A 47 -9.84 -9.90 37.42
C ALA A 47 -10.50 -9.35 36.14
N LYS A 48 -10.83 -8.06 36.11
CA LYS A 48 -11.39 -7.39 34.93
C LYS A 48 -10.38 -7.36 33.78
N ALA A 49 -9.13 -7.00 34.07
CA ALA A 49 -8.05 -6.94 33.08
C ALA A 49 -7.81 -8.32 32.44
N ARG A 50 -7.80 -9.38 33.25
CA ARG A 50 -7.68 -10.76 32.75
C ARG A 50 -8.83 -11.14 31.84
N LYS A 51 -10.07 -10.77 32.19
CA LYS A 51 -11.25 -11.03 31.34
C LYS A 51 -11.13 -10.32 29.99
N VAL A 52 -10.80 -9.03 30.00
CA VAL A 52 -10.62 -8.23 28.76
C VAL A 52 -9.49 -8.80 27.90
N GLN A 53 -8.39 -9.25 28.52
CA GLN A 53 -7.29 -9.89 27.79
C GLN A 53 -7.74 -11.19 27.10
N GLN A 54 -8.51 -12.04 27.79
CA GLN A 54 -9.06 -13.26 27.21
C GLN A 54 -10.03 -12.96 26.06
N GLU A 55 -10.94 -12.01 26.25
CA GLU A 55 -11.87 -11.53 25.21
C GLU A 55 -11.11 -11.03 23.97
N THR A 56 -10.01 -10.30 24.18
CA THR A 56 -9.16 -9.77 23.09
C THR A 56 -8.46 -10.89 22.33
N ILE A 57 -7.84 -11.85 23.02
CA ILE A 57 -7.13 -12.98 22.40
C ILE A 57 -8.11 -13.83 21.59
N LEU A 58 -9.29 -14.14 22.13
CA LEU A 58 -10.31 -14.90 21.42
C LEU A 58 -10.76 -14.18 20.13
N ALA A 59 -11.03 -12.88 20.23
CA ALA A 59 -11.44 -12.08 19.08
C ALA A 59 -10.31 -12.00 18.02
N GLN A 60 -9.04 -11.91 18.43
CA GLN A 60 -7.89 -11.98 17.52
C GLN A 60 -7.81 -13.33 16.79
N ASN A 61 -7.96 -14.45 17.51
CA ASN A 61 -7.96 -15.77 16.90
C ASN A 61 -9.09 -15.92 15.86
N ILE A 62 -10.28 -15.39 16.14
CA ILE A 62 -11.40 -15.39 15.19
C ILE A 62 -11.06 -14.54 13.97
N VAL A 63 -10.47 -13.36 14.17
CA VAL A 63 -10.03 -12.49 13.07
C VAL A 63 -9.01 -13.19 12.17
N GLU A 64 -8.05 -13.90 12.76
CA GLU A 64 -7.07 -14.69 12.00
C GLU A 64 -7.72 -15.85 11.23
N ASP A 65 -8.68 -16.55 11.85
CA ASP A 65 -9.48 -17.60 11.20
C ASP A 65 -10.27 -17.06 9.99
N VAL A 66 -10.91 -15.90 10.16
CA VAL A 66 -11.66 -15.20 9.09
C VAL A 66 -10.74 -14.75 7.95
N LYS A 67 -9.52 -14.32 8.26
CA LYS A 67 -8.53 -13.98 7.22
C LYS A 67 -8.11 -15.21 6.42
N ALA A 68 -7.90 -16.34 7.08
CA ALA A 68 -7.42 -17.57 6.45
C ALA A 68 -8.47 -18.30 5.59
N LYS A 69 -9.77 -18.14 5.89
CA LYS A 69 -10.88 -18.84 5.21
C LYS A 69 -11.50 -18.06 4.07
N THR A 70 -12.03 -18.72 3.05
CA THR A 70 -12.89 -18.09 2.02
C THR A 70 -14.23 -17.63 2.60
N ILE A 71 -14.96 -16.72 1.93
CA ILE A 71 -16.30 -16.29 2.36
C ILE A 71 -17.24 -17.48 2.47
N LEU A 72 -17.15 -18.46 1.56
CA LEU A 72 -17.97 -19.69 1.63
C LEU A 72 -17.66 -20.52 2.89
N GLU A 73 -16.40 -20.62 3.29
CA GLU A 73 -15.99 -21.31 4.51
C GLU A 73 -16.35 -20.55 5.79
N ILE A 74 -16.36 -19.21 5.75
CA ILE A 74 -16.88 -18.39 6.85
C ILE A 74 -18.39 -18.64 6.98
N ALA A 75 -19.10 -18.62 5.85
CA ALA A 75 -20.54 -18.87 5.77
C ALA A 75 -20.93 -20.29 6.20
N SER A 76 -20.01 -21.26 6.17
CA SER A 76 -20.24 -22.60 6.72
C SER A 76 -19.83 -22.73 8.19
N THR A 77 -18.81 -21.99 8.62
CA THR A 77 -18.28 -22.06 10.00
C THR A 77 -19.11 -21.26 11.00
N TYR A 78 -19.65 -20.10 10.59
CA TYR A 78 -20.35 -19.12 11.44
C TYR A 78 -21.80 -18.94 10.98
N ASN A 79 -22.55 -20.03 10.93
CA ASN A 79 -23.84 -20.10 10.23
C ASN A 79 -25.06 -20.28 11.14
N ASP A 80 -24.95 -20.02 12.44
CA ASP A 80 -26.07 -20.18 13.38
C ASP A 80 -27.25 -19.27 13.01
N ASN A 81 -26.93 -18.09 12.49
CA ASN A 81 -27.87 -17.22 11.78
C ASN A 81 -27.10 -16.40 10.74
N THR A 82 -27.67 -16.27 9.54
CA THR A 82 -27.13 -15.45 8.44
C THR A 82 -28.16 -14.41 8.06
N ILE A 83 -27.79 -13.14 8.13
CA ILE A 83 -28.65 -12.01 7.77
C ILE A 83 -28.00 -11.32 6.57
N VAL A 84 -28.76 -11.16 5.49
CA VAL A 84 -28.31 -10.44 4.29
C VAL A 84 -29.12 -9.14 4.22
N HIS A 85 -28.44 -8.01 4.21
CA HIS A 85 -29.03 -6.68 4.06
C HIS A 85 -28.24 -5.91 3.02
N ASP A 86 -28.82 -5.79 1.82
CA ASP A 86 -28.20 -5.19 0.64
C ASP A 86 -26.80 -5.77 0.37
N ASP A 87 -25.77 -4.95 0.55
CA ASP A 87 -24.36 -5.27 0.31
C ASP A 87 -23.62 -5.76 1.55
N LYS A 88 -24.35 -5.95 2.66
CA LYS A 88 -23.82 -6.44 3.93
C LYS A 88 -24.36 -7.84 4.21
N THR A 89 -23.45 -8.75 4.55
CA THR A 89 -23.80 -10.08 5.05
C THR A 89 -23.28 -10.26 6.45
N ILE A 90 -24.16 -10.62 7.38
CA ILE A 90 -23.85 -10.84 8.78
C ILE A 90 -23.93 -12.34 9.09
N TYR A 91 -22.82 -12.89 9.56
CA TYR A 91 -22.68 -14.26 10.04
C TYR A 91 -22.59 -14.27 11.56
N THR A 92 -23.22 -15.24 12.21
CA THR A 92 -23.21 -15.34 13.68
C THR A 92 -22.89 -16.74 14.15
N LYS A 93 -22.25 -16.82 15.31
CA LYS A 93 -21.96 -18.07 15.99
C LYS A 93 -22.11 -17.90 17.49
N LYS A 94 -22.92 -18.73 18.12
CA LYS A 94 -23.17 -18.70 19.55
C LYS A 94 -22.26 -19.68 20.29
N LEU A 95 -22.04 -19.40 21.57
CA LEU A 95 -21.36 -20.29 22.52
C LEU A 95 -19.93 -20.70 22.12
N VAL A 96 -19.17 -19.79 21.53
CA VAL A 96 -17.73 -19.95 21.32
C VAL A 96 -17.03 -19.94 22.69
N GLN A 97 -16.21 -20.95 22.96
CA GLN A 97 -15.60 -21.17 24.28
C GLN A 97 -14.14 -20.73 24.30
N ASP A 98 -13.78 -19.98 25.35
CA ASP A 98 -12.38 -19.81 25.78
C ASP A 98 -12.28 -20.17 27.27
N GLY A 99 -11.79 -21.39 27.53
CA GLY A 99 -11.76 -21.97 28.88
C GLY A 99 -13.16 -22.16 29.47
N LYS A 100 -13.50 -21.38 30.51
CA LYS A 100 -14.82 -21.44 31.21
C LYS A 100 -15.82 -20.40 30.72
N ASN A 101 -15.36 -19.40 29.96
CA ASN A 101 -16.20 -18.29 29.52
C ASN A 101 -16.77 -18.61 28.12
N LYS A 102 -18.03 -18.24 27.91
CA LYS A 102 -18.73 -18.43 26.64
C LYS A 102 -19.05 -17.06 26.04
N TYR A 103 -18.88 -16.97 24.73
CA TYR A 103 -19.11 -15.75 23.97
C TYR A 103 -19.88 -16.04 22.69
N ASP A 104 -20.52 -14.99 22.19
CA ASP A 104 -21.25 -15.00 20.93
C ASP A 104 -20.52 -14.09 19.94
N VAL A 105 -20.43 -14.51 18.69
CA VAL A 105 -19.64 -13.84 17.64
C VAL A 105 -20.57 -13.35 16.55
N GLN A 106 -20.32 -12.14 16.06
CA GLN A 106 -20.95 -11.58 14.86
C GLN A 106 -19.84 -11.12 13.91
N ILE A 107 -19.90 -11.57 12.66
CA ILE A 107 -19.00 -11.18 11.58
C ILE A 107 -19.84 -10.48 10.53
N THR A 108 -19.59 -9.20 10.30
CA THR A 108 -20.24 -8.42 9.24
C THR A 108 -19.27 -8.27 8.09
N ILE A 109 -19.67 -8.71 6.90
CA ILE A 109 -18.94 -8.53 5.64
C ILE A 109 -19.67 -7.44 4.86
N ASP A 110 -19.00 -6.33 4.63
CA ASP A 110 -19.54 -5.13 3.99
C ASP A 110 -18.80 -4.85 2.68
N LYS A 111 -19.56 -4.85 1.57
CA LYS A 111 -19.05 -4.52 0.24
C LYS A 111 -19.17 -3.04 -0.11
N ASP A 112 -20.02 -2.32 0.63
CA ASP A 112 -20.47 -0.98 0.28
C ASP A 112 -19.32 0.03 0.26
N VAL A 113 -18.37 -0.14 1.19
CA VAL A 113 -17.14 0.65 1.32
C VAL A 113 -16.29 0.62 0.04
N TYR A 114 -16.42 -0.41 -0.80
CA TYR A 114 -15.64 -0.60 -2.01
C TYR A 114 -16.43 -0.36 -3.30
N LYS A 115 -17.59 0.30 -3.22
CA LYS A 115 -18.32 0.78 -4.39
C LYS A 115 -17.83 2.18 -4.79
N ASP A 116 -17.84 2.49 -6.09
CA ASP A 116 -17.63 3.87 -6.53
C ASP A 116 -18.90 4.68 -6.23
N VAL A 117 -18.76 6.00 -6.23
CA VAL A 117 -19.90 6.92 -6.12
C VAL A 117 -19.99 7.68 -7.43
N ASN A 118 -21.15 7.66 -8.08
CA ASN A 118 -21.38 8.45 -9.29
C ASN A 118 -21.53 9.94 -8.94
N SER A 119 -21.64 10.80 -9.96
CA SER A 119 -21.77 12.26 -9.75
C SER A 119 -23.03 12.67 -8.96
N ASP A 120 -24.04 11.80 -8.89
CA ASP A 120 -25.31 12.03 -8.18
C ASP A 120 -25.27 11.53 -6.72
N GLY A 121 -24.19 10.88 -6.30
CA GLY A 121 -24.03 10.36 -4.94
C GLY A 121 -24.48 8.91 -4.75
N ASP A 122 -24.93 8.24 -5.80
CA ASP A 122 -25.31 6.83 -5.76
C ASP A 122 -24.10 5.92 -5.87
N LEU A 123 -24.15 4.81 -5.13
CA LEU A 123 -23.13 3.78 -5.15
C LEU A 123 -23.23 2.97 -6.46
N THR A 124 -22.16 2.99 -7.25
CA THR A 124 -22.07 2.33 -8.56
C THR A 124 -20.79 1.51 -8.68
N GLY A 125 -20.88 0.36 -9.35
CA GLY A 125 -19.74 -0.57 -9.42
C GLY A 125 -19.38 -1.17 -8.06
N TYR A 126 -18.59 -2.24 -8.07
CA TYR A 126 -18.06 -2.85 -6.86
C TYR A 126 -16.62 -3.23 -7.12
N ASN A 127 -15.75 -2.85 -6.19
CA ASN A 127 -14.33 -3.14 -6.22
C ASN A 127 -13.62 -2.59 -7.48
N ASN A 128 -14.05 -1.41 -7.90
CA ASN A 128 -13.39 -0.62 -8.94
C ASN A 128 -12.19 0.18 -8.39
N TYR A 129 -11.87 -0.02 -7.10
CA TYR A 129 -10.80 0.70 -6.43
C TYR A 129 -9.48 0.48 -7.15
N LYS A 130 -8.84 1.60 -7.43
CA LYS A 130 -7.63 1.65 -8.22
C LYS A 130 -6.41 1.40 -7.29
N MET A 131 -5.93 0.14 -7.18
CA MET A 131 -4.58 -0.20 -6.66
C MET A 131 -3.46 -0.27 -7.74
N PRO A 132 -2.30 0.39 -7.55
CA PRO A 132 -1.14 0.19 -8.41
C PRO A 132 -0.51 -1.21 -8.17
N VAL A 133 -0.61 -2.11 -9.15
CA VAL A 133 -0.04 -3.47 -9.05
C VAL A 133 1.43 -3.47 -9.49
N ILE A 134 2.32 -3.07 -8.59
CA ILE A 134 3.77 -3.07 -8.87
C ILE A 134 4.37 -4.48 -8.71
N ASN A 135 3.77 -5.35 -7.89
CA ASN A 135 4.34 -6.65 -7.51
C ASN A 135 4.20 -7.78 -8.57
N ASP A 136 3.44 -7.59 -9.67
CA ASP A 136 3.28 -8.61 -10.74
C ASP A 136 3.91 -8.16 -12.09
N ILE A 137 4.78 -7.15 -12.05
CA ILE A 137 5.53 -6.68 -13.22
C ILE A 137 6.71 -7.65 -13.46
N ASN A 138 6.54 -8.56 -14.41
CA ASN A 138 7.58 -9.45 -14.92
C ASN A 138 7.48 -9.61 -16.44
N GLU A 139 8.59 -9.96 -17.10
CA GLU A 139 8.67 -10.05 -18.57
C GLU A 139 7.81 -11.17 -19.17
N MET A 140 7.40 -12.19 -18.41
CA MET A 140 6.54 -13.27 -18.93
C MET A 140 5.09 -12.83 -19.09
N LYS A 141 4.66 -11.84 -18.28
CA LYS A 141 3.29 -11.33 -18.27
C LYS A 141 3.17 -9.90 -18.78
N ASN A 142 4.27 -9.20 -19.02
CA ASN A 142 4.24 -7.78 -19.38
C ASN A 142 5.36 -7.46 -20.38
N VAL A 143 5.10 -6.51 -21.27
CA VAL A 143 6.16 -5.89 -22.07
C VAL A 143 6.80 -4.81 -21.21
N ILE A 144 8.07 -4.97 -20.87
CA ILE A 144 8.81 -4.02 -20.04
C ILE A 144 9.85 -3.32 -20.90
N ALA A 145 9.66 -2.01 -21.11
CA ALA A 145 10.64 -1.13 -21.73
C ALA A 145 11.27 -0.26 -20.64
N THR A 146 12.59 -0.27 -20.58
CA THR A 146 13.35 0.49 -19.57
C THR A 146 14.45 1.26 -20.24
N GLU A 147 14.53 2.55 -19.93
CA GLU A 147 15.67 3.37 -20.27
C GLU A 147 16.81 3.17 -19.25
N ASN A 148 18.06 3.12 -19.73
CA ASN A 148 19.26 3.01 -18.91
C ASN A 148 20.29 4.12 -19.20
N ARG A 149 20.84 4.18 -20.42
CA ARG A 149 21.92 5.12 -20.79
C ARG A 149 21.67 5.88 -22.09
N GLU A 150 20.55 5.62 -22.74
CA GLU A 150 20.18 6.11 -24.07
C GLU A 150 20.17 7.64 -24.12
N THR A 151 19.61 8.33 -23.10
CA THR A 151 19.67 9.80 -23.04
C THR A 151 21.10 10.34 -23.04
N SER A 152 22.01 9.76 -22.25
CA SER A 152 23.41 10.20 -22.20
C SER A 152 24.15 9.92 -23.51
N MET A 153 23.85 8.78 -24.15
CA MET A 153 24.39 8.43 -25.46
C MET A 153 23.88 9.39 -26.54
N ALA A 154 22.58 9.68 -26.56
CA ALA A 154 21.97 10.62 -27.48
C ALA A 154 22.61 12.00 -27.40
N ILE A 155 22.83 12.53 -26.19
CA ILE A 155 23.49 13.83 -25.99
C ILE A 155 24.88 13.84 -26.64
N SER A 156 25.67 12.78 -26.43
CA SER A 156 27.02 12.66 -27.00
C SER A 156 26.99 12.60 -28.54
N VAL A 157 26.09 11.81 -29.11
CA VAL A 157 25.94 11.68 -30.58
C VAL A 157 25.47 12.98 -31.21
N LEU A 158 24.41 13.61 -30.67
CA LEU A 158 23.87 14.88 -31.16
C LEU A 158 24.91 16.01 -31.07
N HIS A 159 25.76 16.01 -30.03
CA HIS A 159 26.85 16.96 -29.89
C HIS A 159 27.94 16.73 -30.94
N ASN A 160 28.31 15.48 -31.18
CA ASN A 160 29.28 15.13 -32.20
C ASN A 160 28.78 15.49 -33.61
N ASN A 161 27.49 15.28 -33.89
CA ASN A 161 26.86 15.68 -35.16
C ASN A 161 26.95 17.20 -35.37
N TYR A 162 26.64 17.98 -34.33
CA TYR A 162 26.82 19.43 -34.36
C TYR A 162 28.28 19.83 -34.62
N ARG A 163 29.24 19.18 -33.95
CA ARG A 163 30.68 19.41 -34.18
C ARG A 163 31.07 19.20 -35.64
N TRP A 164 30.65 18.08 -36.24
CA TRP A 164 30.88 17.81 -37.66
C TRP A 164 30.21 18.81 -38.59
N TYR A 165 28.96 19.16 -38.31
CA TYR A 165 28.22 20.19 -39.05
C TYR A 165 28.95 21.54 -39.05
N ARG A 166 29.51 21.92 -37.90
CA ARG A 166 30.31 23.15 -37.76
C ARG A 166 31.59 23.08 -38.57
N GLU A 167 32.35 21.99 -38.49
CA GLU A 167 33.59 21.83 -39.27
C GLU A 167 33.35 21.96 -40.78
N GLN A 168 32.24 21.41 -41.28
CA GLN A 168 31.87 21.50 -42.71
C GLN A 168 31.42 22.91 -43.14
N ARG A 169 31.02 23.77 -42.20
CA ARG A 169 30.50 25.13 -42.47
C ARG A 169 31.50 26.24 -42.16
N LYS A 170 32.69 25.91 -41.67
CA LYS A 170 33.77 26.90 -41.54
C LYS A 170 34.13 27.41 -42.93
N THR A 171 33.68 28.62 -43.25
CA THR A 171 34.26 29.41 -44.34
C THR A 171 35.42 30.20 -43.76
N ASP A 172 36.52 30.30 -44.53
CA ASP A 172 37.87 30.69 -44.08
C ASP A 172 38.01 32.16 -43.65
N THR A 173 36.91 32.83 -43.30
CA THR A 173 36.92 34.22 -42.84
C THR A 173 35.82 34.49 -41.81
N GLY A 174 36.22 34.59 -40.54
CA GLY A 174 35.54 35.42 -39.53
C GLY A 174 34.20 34.95 -38.96
N TYR A 175 33.69 33.75 -39.28
CA TYR A 175 32.45 33.26 -38.68
C TYR A 175 32.67 32.69 -37.26
N THR A 176 32.23 33.44 -36.24
CA THR A 176 32.03 32.93 -34.89
C THR A 176 30.69 32.18 -34.84
N VAL A 177 30.70 30.90 -35.21
CA VAL A 177 29.56 30.02 -34.89
C VAL A 177 29.53 29.89 -33.37
N GLY A 178 28.42 30.32 -32.74
CA GLY A 178 28.21 30.18 -31.30
C GLY A 178 28.51 28.74 -30.87
N GLU A 179 29.42 28.58 -29.92
CA GLU A 179 29.84 27.25 -29.50
C GLU A 179 28.79 26.65 -28.56
N TYR A 180 27.90 25.82 -29.11
CA TYR A 180 27.04 24.99 -28.29
C TYR A 180 27.86 23.90 -27.59
N SER A 181 27.69 23.83 -26.28
CA SER A 181 28.24 22.81 -25.41
C SER A 181 27.32 21.57 -25.34
N GLU A 182 27.80 20.49 -24.72
CA GLU A 182 26.93 19.34 -24.39
C GLU A 182 25.78 19.73 -23.44
N ASP A 183 25.99 20.75 -22.60
CA ASP A 183 24.97 21.23 -21.66
C ASP A 183 23.84 21.96 -22.40
N ASP A 184 24.14 22.65 -23.50
CA ASP A 184 23.13 23.28 -24.35
C ASP A 184 22.22 22.23 -25.01
N ILE A 185 22.82 21.11 -25.43
CA ILE A 185 22.08 19.97 -25.98
C ILE A 185 21.24 19.31 -24.90
N ARG A 186 21.81 19.05 -23.71
CA ARG A 186 21.06 18.44 -22.59
C ARG A 186 19.85 19.28 -22.19
N THR A 187 20.01 20.60 -22.12
CA THR A 187 18.94 21.53 -21.71
C THR A 187 17.86 21.68 -22.77
N ASN A 188 18.22 21.50 -24.05
CA ASN A 188 17.28 21.64 -25.16
C ASN A 188 16.84 20.31 -25.79
N LEU A 189 17.18 19.18 -25.17
CA LEU A 189 16.84 17.86 -25.64
C LEU A 189 15.32 17.68 -25.61
N THR A 190 14.79 17.18 -26.72
CA THR A 190 13.41 16.71 -26.84
C THR A 190 13.45 15.22 -27.09
N ARG A 191 12.67 14.46 -26.32
CA ARG A 191 12.52 13.01 -26.50
C ARG A 191 11.07 12.69 -26.81
N ASP A 192 10.89 11.89 -27.84
CA ASP A 192 9.62 11.27 -28.21
C ASP A 192 9.74 9.76 -27.98
N ILE A 193 9.03 9.24 -26.98
CA ILE A 193 8.93 7.82 -26.70
C ILE A 193 7.80 7.26 -27.55
N GLN A 194 8.16 6.58 -28.63
CA GLN A 194 7.25 6.02 -29.61
C GLN A 194 6.89 4.58 -29.24
N VAL A 195 5.63 4.35 -28.90
CA VAL A 195 5.07 3.03 -28.63
C VAL A 195 4.31 2.57 -29.87
N ASN A 196 4.92 1.66 -30.63
CA ASN A 196 4.35 1.12 -31.85
C ASN A 196 3.82 -0.29 -31.58
N ILE A 197 2.52 -0.50 -31.80
CA ILE A 197 1.83 -1.78 -31.64
C ILE A 197 1.32 -2.20 -33.01
N LYS A 198 1.97 -3.20 -33.63
CA LYS A 198 1.70 -3.62 -35.01
C LYS A 198 1.18 -5.05 -35.05
N ASN A 199 0.32 -5.35 -36.01
CA ASN A 199 -0.08 -6.72 -36.30
C ASN A 199 0.73 -7.26 -37.48
N LEU A 200 1.62 -8.21 -37.22
CA LEU A 200 2.44 -8.88 -38.22
C LEU A 200 1.87 -10.28 -38.48
N SER A 201 0.94 -10.36 -39.44
CA SER A 201 0.36 -11.63 -39.91
C SER A 201 -0.32 -12.46 -38.81
N GLY A 202 -0.98 -11.81 -37.85
CA GLY A 202 -1.70 -12.46 -36.74
C GLY A 202 -0.94 -12.44 -35.41
N ASN A 203 0.34 -12.03 -35.41
CA ASN A 203 1.10 -11.80 -34.19
C ASN A 203 1.16 -10.30 -33.91
N ILE A 204 0.81 -9.91 -32.68
CA ILE A 204 0.95 -8.52 -32.25
C ILE A 204 2.40 -8.32 -31.81
N GLU A 205 3.09 -7.34 -32.36
CA GLU A 205 4.44 -6.94 -31.95
C GLU A 205 4.39 -5.55 -31.32
N VAL A 206 5.07 -5.39 -30.19
CA VAL A 206 5.22 -4.10 -29.51
C VAL A 206 6.67 -3.67 -29.61
N ARG A 207 6.89 -2.48 -30.20
CA ARG A 207 8.19 -1.82 -30.29
C ARG A 207 8.14 -0.46 -29.63
N VAL A 208 8.92 -0.31 -28.56
CA VAL A 208 9.12 0.96 -27.84
C VAL A 208 10.47 1.53 -28.21
N GLU A 209 10.47 2.71 -28.82
CA GLU A 209 11.67 3.42 -29.26
C GLU A 209 11.70 4.83 -28.68
N ALA A 210 12.86 5.26 -28.19
CA ALA A 210 13.09 6.63 -27.78
C ALA A 210 13.80 7.40 -28.89
N VAL A 211 13.15 8.44 -29.42
CA VAL A 211 13.68 9.31 -30.48
C VAL A 211 14.09 10.64 -29.89
N TYR A 212 15.36 11.01 -30.06
CA TYR A 212 15.99 12.20 -29.49
C TYR A 212 16.27 13.23 -30.57
N THR A 213 15.89 14.47 -30.28
CA THR A 213 16.12 15.62 -31.16
C THR A 213 16.55 16.84 -30.35
N CYS A 214 17.27 17.77 -30.97
CA CYS A 214 17.64 19.04 -30.35
C CYS A 214 17.45 20.19 -31.34
N GLY A 215 16.19 20.62 -31.53
CA GLY A 215 15.86 21.65 -32.53
C GLY A 215 16.53 23.02 -32.29
N ALA A 216 17.03 23.28 -31.08
CA ALA A 216 17.73 24.51 -30.74
C ALA A 216 19.19 24.54 -31.23
N VAL A 217 19.79 23.38 -31.54
CA VAL A 217 21.19 23.27 -31.96
C VAL A 217 21.24 22.85 -33.43
N PRO A 218 21.74 23.71 -34.34
CA PRO A 218 21.72 23.43 -35.77
C PRO A 218 22.61 22.23 -36.11
N GLY A 219 22.13 21.31 -36.93
CA GLY A 219 22.92 20.16 -37.37
C GLY A 219 23.12 19.06 -36.33
N SER A 220 22.45 19.12 -35.17
CA SER A 220 22.46 18.01 -34.20
C SER A 220 21.87 16.72 -34.77
N GLY A 221 20.91 16.84 -35.68
CA GLY A 221 20.22 15.71 -36.30
C GLY A 221 19.20 15.05 -35.35
N ILE A 222 18.98 13.76 -35.58
CA ILE A 222 18.04 12.88 -34.88
C ILE A 222 18.82 11.61 -34.50
N GLU A 223 18.57 11.07 -33.32
CA GLU A 223 19.12 9.79 -32.86
C GLU A 223 18.00 8.96 -32.22
N SER A 224 17.95 7.64 -32.45
CA SER A 224 16.92 6.78 -31.84
C SER A 224 17.48 5.50 -31.25
N TYR A 225 16.83 5.01 -30.19
CA TYR A 225 17.19 3.77 -29.50
C TYR A 225 15.96 2.92 -29.21
N VAL A 226 16.01 1.64 -29.58
CA VAL A 226 14.96 0.66 -29.25
C VAL A 226 15.11 0.23 -27.80
N LEU A 227 14.13 0.55 -26.97
CA LEU A 227 14.10 0.16 -25.56
C LEU A 227 13.59 -1.27 -25.37
N LYS A 228 12.62 -1.67 -26.19
CA LYS A 228 12.07 -3.04 -26.22
C LYS A 228 11.39 -3.31 -27.55
N GLU A 229 11.56 -4.51 -28.06
CA GLU A 229 10.86 -5.04 -29.24
C GLU A 229 10.55 -6.51 -28.97
N THR A 230 9.27 -6.87 -28.90
CA THR A 230 8.82 -8.21 -28.51
C THR A 230 7.38 -8.48 -28.92
N ASP A 231 7.04 -9.75 -29.08
CA ASP A 231 5.67 -10.20 -29.31
C ASP A 231 4.79 -9.95 -28.08
N TYR A 232 3.54 -9.57 -28.34
CA TYR A 232 2.49 -9.36 -27.36
C TYR A 232 1.41 -10.43 -27.52
N ASN A 233 1.11 -11.14 -26.44
CA ASN A 233 0.03 -12.11 -26.40
C ASN A 233 -1.17 -11.55 -25.63
N SER A 234 -2.36 -12.12 -25.84
CA SER A 234 -3.58 -11.73 -25.13
C SER A 234 -3.54 -12.00 -23.62
N ASP A 235 -2.63 -12.85 -23.16
CA ASP A 235 -2.47 -13.22 -21.76
C ASP A 235 -1.59 -12.21 -21.00
N MET A 236 -0.95 -11.27 -21.71
CA MET A 236 -0.15 -10.21 -21.13
C MET A 236 -1.02 -9.12 -20.52
N ASN A 237 -0.51 -8.55 -19.43
CA ASN A 237 -1.19 -7.56 -18.61
C ASN A 237 -1.08 -6.13 -19.15
N GLY A 238 -0.18 -5.87 -20.09
CA GLY A 238 0.02 -4.55 -20.68
C GLY A 238 1.49 -4.21 -20.94
N ILE A 239 1.71 -2.99 -21.38
CA ILE A 239 3.03 -2.45 -21.74
C ILE A 239 3.45 -1.46 -20.65
N TYR A 240 4.62 -1.66 -20.06
CA TYR A 240 5.21 -0.79 -19.05
C TYR A 240 6.42 -0.09 -19.62
N VAL A 241 6.42 1.24 -19.57
CA VAL A 241 7.52 2.07 -20.02
C VAL A 241 8.08 2.83 -18.83
N PHE A 242 9.28 2.45 -18.41
CA PHE A 242 10.02 3.10 -17.34
C PHE A 242 11.02 4.08 -17.95
N TYR A 243 10.90 5.34 -17.57
CA TYR A 243 11.74 6.42 -18.08
C TYR A 243 12.16 7.36 -16.97
N ARG A 244 13.34 7.99 -17.11
CA ARG A 244 13.70 9.14 -16.29
C ARG A 244 13.24 10.40 -17.03
N PRO A 245 12.41 11.25 -16.43
CA PRO A 245 11.82 12.37 -17.15
C PRO A 245 12.88 13.42 -17.52
N ILE A 246 12.75 13.98 -18.73
CA ILE A 246 13.49 15.17 -19.17
C ILE A 246 12.52 16.35 -19.36
N ILE A 247 13.07 17.55 -19.57
CA ILE A 247 12.28 18.79 -19.65
C ILE A 247 11.20 18.73 -20.74
N ARG A 248 11.50 18.08 -21.88
CA ARG A 248 10.61 18.00 -23.06
C ARG A 248 10.37 16.55 -23.46
N ASP A 249 9.63 15.85 -22.62
CA ASP A 249 9.16 14.50 -22.92
C ASP A 249 7.82 14.49 -23.63
N LYS A 250 7.76 13.72 -24.71
CA LYS A 250 6.56 13.34 -25.44
C LYS A 250 6.48 11.81 -25.49
N VAL A 251 5.27 11.26 -25.41
CA VAL A 251 4.97 9.89 -25.79
C VAL A 251 4.02 9.93 -26.97
N THR A 252 4.36 9.22 -28.04
CA THR A 252 3.50 9.05 -29.21
C THR A 252 3.13 7.58 -29.34
N ILE A 253 1.84 7.29 -29.45
CA ILE A 253 1.33 5.92 -29.49
C ILE A 253 0.70 5.66 -30.86
N HIS A 254 1.12 4.56 -31.48
CA HIS A 254 0.57 4.07 -32.72
C HIS A 254 0.11 2.62 -32.53
N LYS A 255 -1.18 2.38 -32.70
CA LYS A 255 -1.79 1.05 -32.65
C LYS A 255 -2.43 0.75 -34.00
N ASP A 256 -2.03 -0.36 -34.59
CA ASP A 256 -2.62 -0.81 -35.85
C ASP A 256 -4.13 -1.06 -35.69
N SER A 257 -4.91 -0.47 -36.59
CA SER A 257 -6.38 -0.58 -36.67
C SER A 257 -6.91 -2.00 -36.74
N THR A 258 -6.08 -2.96 -37.17
CA THR A 258 -6.43 -4.38 -37.22
C THR A 258 -6.49 -5.06 -35.85
N ILE A 259 -5.92 -4.43 -34.81
CA ILE A 259 -5.86 -4.98 -33.46
C ILE A 259 -7.13 -4.56 -32.69
N THR A 260 -8.05 -5.50 -32.48
CA THR A 260 -9.27 -5.26 -31.70
C THR A 260 -9.07 -5.34 -30.18
N ASP A 261 -7.97 -5.97 -29.74
CA ASP A 261 -7.70 -6.18 -28.33
C ASP A 261 -7.42 -4.86 -27.60
N THR A 262 -7.92 -4.76 -26.37
CA THR A 262 -7.59 -3.64 -25.49
C THR A 262 -6.20 -3.88 -24.90
N ILE A 263 -5.26 -2.99 -25.19
CA ILE A 263 -3.88 -3.08 -24.72
C ILE A 263 -3.65 -1.88 -23.80
N ASP A 264 -3.33 -2.15 -22.54
CA ASP A 264 -3.07 -1.09 -21.56
C ASP A 264 -1.61 -0.62 -21.65
N LEU A 265 -1.39 0.70 -21.58
CA LEU A 265 -0.07 1.32 -21.50
C LEU A 265 0.14 1.98 -20.13
N PHE A 266 1.23 1.62 -19.46
CA PHE A 266 1.66 2.14 -18.17
C PHE A 266 2.95 2.94 -18.35
N LEU A 267 2.86 4.26 -18.16
CA LEU A 267 4.01 5.17 -18.18
C LEU A 267 4.49 5.40 -16.75
N VAL A 268 5.67 4.87 -16.43
CA VAL A 268 6.27 4.93 -15.09
C VAL A 268 7.46 5.88 -15.10
N SER A 269 7.22 7.11 -14.64
CA SER A 269 8.29 8.07 -14.42
C SER A 269 9.10 7.70 -13.18
N GLN A 270 10.42 7.65 -13.28
CA GLN A 270 11.33 7.38 -12.15
C GLN A 270 11.58 8.61 -11.26
N ASP A 271 11.07 9.78 -11.65
CA ASP A 271 11.16 11.03 -10.90
C ASP A 271 9.89 11.88 -11.15
N THR A 272 9.66 12.90 -10.34
CA THR A 272 8.49 13.81 -10.45
C THR A 272 8.87 15.19 -10.96
N SER A 273 10.14 15.38 -11.34
CA SER A 273 10.70 16.68 -11.75
C SER A 273 10.02 17.30 -12.98
N TYR A 274 9.55 16.50 -13.93
CA TYR A 274 8.92 16.99 -15.17
C TYR A 274 7.71 16.14 -15.58
N GLY A 275 6.76 16.78 -16.27
CA GLY A 275 5.59 16.12 -16.86
C GLY A 275 5.90 15.48 -18.21
N ILE A 276 4.93 14.74 -18.74
CA ILE A 276 5.00 14.11 -20.06
C ILE A 276 3.82 14.53 -20.92
N ILE A 277 4.09 14.89 -22.18
CA ILE A 277 3.05 15.16 -23.17
C ILE A 277 2.65 13.83 -23.80
N VAL A 278 1.35 13.55 -23.87
CA VAL A 278 0.84 12.29 -24.43
C VAL A 278 0.09 12.59 -25.72
N ASP A 279 0.53 11.97 -26.81
CA ASP A 279 -0.10 11.96 -28.12
C ASP A 279 -0.62 10.55 -28.41
N ASN A 280 -1.94 10.38 -28.27
CA ASN A 280 -2.63 9.10 -28.31
C ASN A 280 -3.78 9.14 -29.33
N PRO A 281 -3.47 9.19 -30.64
CA PRO A 281 -4.48 9.27 -31.68
C PRO A 281 -5.40 8.03 -31.72
N ASP A 282 -4.91 6.88 -31.24
CA ASP A 282 -5.61 5.59 -31.32
C ASP A 282 -6.36 5.21 -30.04
N PHE A 283 -6.52 6.15 -29.10
CA PHE A 283 -7.27 6.00 -27.84
C PHE A 283 -6.88 4.77 -27.01
N VAL A 284 -5.60 4.41 -27.00
CA VAL A 284 -5.08 3.36 -26.12
C VAL A 284 -5.29 3.78 -24.66
N PRO A 285 -5.77 2.90 -23.76
CA PRO A 285 -5.85 3.22 -22.33
C PRO A 285 -4.46 3.50 -21.74
N ILE A 286 -4.28 4.66 -21.11
CA ILE A 286 -2.99 5.10 -20.56
C ILE A 286 -3.12 5.38 -19.07
N TYR A 287 -2.16 4.86 -18.32
CA TYR A 287 -2.01 5.05 -16.88
C TYR A 287 -0.60 5.58 -16.61
N ASN A 288 -0.46 6.60 -15.76
CA ASN A 288 0.83 7.19 -15.43
C ASN A 288 0.90 7.68 -13.98
N ASN A 289 2.11 7.83 -13.44
CA ASN A 289 2.34 8.23 -12.04
C ASN A 289 2.61 9.73 -11.87
N VAL A 290 2.51 10.52 -12.94
CA VAL A 290 2.80 11.96 -12.93
C VAL A 290 1.51 12.79 -13.01
N SER A 291 0.44 12.25 -13.59
CA SER A 291 -0.87 12.89 -13.70
C SER A 291 -1.89 12.29 -12.73
N LEU A 292 -2.60 13.18 -12.03
CA LEU A 292 -3.72 12.82 -11.17
C LEU A 292 -4.96 12.36 -11.96
N THR A 293 -5.04 12.66 -13.26
CA THR A 293 -6.20 12.32 -14.10
C THR A 293 -6.21 10.85 -14.54
N SER A 294 -5.04 10.22 -14.59
CA SER A 294 -4.85 8.85 -15.06
C SER A 294 -3.80 8.13 -14.20
N PRO A 295 -4.07 7.91 -12.89
CA PRO A 295 -3.12 7.27 -11.99
C PRO A 295 -2.71 5.88 -12.49
N LEU A 296 -1.56 5.37 -12.04
CA LEU A 296 -0.87 4.12 -12.46
C LEU A 296 -1.63 2.80 -12.24
N VAL A 297 -2.94 2.86 -12.27
CA VAL A 297 -3.77 1.80 -11.78
C VAL A 297 -4.49 1.10 -12.90
N LYS A 298 -4.15 -0.18 -13.05
CA LYS A 298 -4.94 -1.17 -13.76
C LYS A 298 -6.24 -1.44 -12.99
N LYS A 299 -7.37 -1.24 -13.66
CA LYS A 299 -8.65 -1.79 -13.22
C LYS A 299 -8.56 -3.32 -13.34
N GLU A 300 -9.05 -4.02 -12.32
CA GLU A 300 -9.15 -5.49 -12.20
C GLU A 300 -7.92 -6.22 -11.66
N THR A 301 -7.72 -6.12 -10.33
CA THR A 301 -7.51 -7.36 -9.59
C THR A 301 -8.86 -8.09 -9.54
N LYS A 302 -8.91 -9.37 -9.95
CA LYS A 302 -10.09 -10.23 -9.69
C LYS A 302 -10.38 -10.41 -8.19
N THR A 303 -9.47 -9.94 -7.35
CA THR A 303 -9.52 -9.92 -5.89
C THR A 303 -10.54 -8.90 -5.39
N ARG A 304 -11.67 -9.39 -4.90
CA ARG A 304 -12.74 -8.63 -4.26
C ARG A 304 -12.33 -8.22 -2.85
N LEU A 305 -12.43 -6.93 -2.55
CA LEU A 305 -12.20 -6.40 -1.20
C LEU A 305 -13.50 -6.33 -0.41
N TYR A 306 -13.43 -6.74 0.85
CA TYR A 306 -14.53 -6.68 1.79
C TYR A 306 -14.08 -6.03 3.09
N ASP A 307 -14.91 -5.17 3.66
CA ASP A 307 -14.69 -4.63 4.99
C ASP A 307 -15.34 -5.60 5.96
N VAL A 308 -14.54 -6.20 6.82
CA VAL A 308 -15.01 -7.24 7.73
C VAL A 308 -14.89 -6.74 9.16
N THR A 309 -16.05 -6.59 9.79
CA THR A 309 -16.17 -6.22 11.20
C THR A 309 -16.50 -7.45 12.04
N VAL A 310 -15.61 -7.80 12.97
CA VAL A 310 -15.80 -8.91 13.91
C VAL A 310 -16.13 -8.35 15.29
N LYS A 311 -17.29 -8.71 15.84
CA LYS A 311 -17.75 -8.31 17.17
C LYS A 311 -17.91 -9.52 18.08
N LEU A 312 -17.40 -9.41 19.30
CA LEU A 312 -17.53 -10.41 20.34
C LEU A 312 -18.53 -9.92 21.40
N PHE A 313 -19.49 -10.75 21.77
CA PHE A 313 -20.53 -10.46 22.76
C PHE A 313 -20.50 -11.47 23.91
N SER A 314 -21.07 -11.09 25.05
CA SER A 314 -21.30 -12.05 26.14
C SER A 314 -22.36 -13.08 25.71
N ALA A 315 -22.20 -14.34 26.12
CA ALA A 315 -23.12 -15.41 25.72
C ALA A 315 -24.59 -15.11 26.04
N GLY A 316 -25.47 -15.34 25.06
CA GLY A 316 -26.90 -15.11 25.15
C GLY A 316 -27.33 -13.65 24.98
N ALA A 317 -26.40 -12.76 24.61
CA ALA A 317 -26.70 -11.37 24.31
C ALA A 317 -27.48 -11.23 23.00
N ASP A 318 -28.37 -10.25 22.96
CA ASP A 318 -29.02 -9.81 21.73
C ASP A 318 -28.06 -8.88 20.96
N TYR A 319 -27.75 -9.25 19.72
CA TYR A 319 -26.75 -8.56 18.91
C TYR A 319 -27.14 -7.12 18.54
N ASP A 320 -28.44 -6.79 18.56
CA ASP A 320 -28.94 -5.47 18.15
C ASP A 320 -28.95 -4.47 19.32
N THR A 321 -29.04 -4.95 20.56
CA THR A 321 -29.20 -4.11 21.75
C THR A 321 -28.01 -4.16 22.71
N ALA A 322 -27.20 -5.22 22.67
CA ALA A 322 -26.05 -5.36 23.56
C ALA A 322 -24.81 -4.62 23.04
N ALA A 323 -24.02 -4.07 23.96
CA ALA A 323 -22.71 -3.54 23.62
C ALA A 323 -21.70 -4.69 23.43
N PRO A 324 -20.90 -4.71 22.35
CA PRO A 324 -19.87 -5.73 22.16
C PRO A 324 -18.76 -5.59 23.20
N CYS A 325 -18.22 -6.72 23.65
CA CYS A 325 -17.04 -6.76 24.51
C CYS A 325 -15.79 -6.26 23.77
N VAL A 326 -15.63 -6.69 22.51
CA VAL A 326 -14.50 -6.34 21.63
C VAL A 326 -15.00 -6.21 20.20
N THR A 327 -14.43 -5.28 19.43
CA THR A 327 -14.69 -5.11 18.00
C THR A 327 -13.37 -4.97 17.25
N PHE A 328 -13.22 -5.68 16.15
CA PHE A 328 -12.10 -5.56 15.23
C PHE A 328 -12.61 -5.23 13.83
N HIS A 329 -11.86 -4.39 13.13
CA HIS A 329 -12.06 -4.07 11.72
C HIS A 329 -10.87 -4.58 10.94
N ILE A 330 -11.14 -5.35 9.89
CA ILE A 330 -10.11 -5.89 9.00
C ILE A 330 -10.60 -5.80 7.54
N ILE A 331 -9.64 -5.73 6.63
CA ILE A 331 -9.91 -5.84 5.20
C ILE A 331 -9.65 -7.29 4.81
N LYS A 332 -10.59 -7.88 4.05
CA LYS A 332 -10.45 -9.21 3.46
C LYS A 332 -10.37 -9.10 1.94
N GLU A 333 -9.40 -9.81 1.37
CA GLU A 333 -9.18 -9.96 -0.06
C GLU A 333 -9.61 -11.37 -0.49
N GLU A 334 -10.44 -11.51 -1.53
CA GLU A 334 -10.84 -12.81 -2.12
C GLU A 334 -10.94 -12.80 -3.64
#